data_AF-A0A7X0XDZ2-F1
#
_entry.id   AF-A0A7X0XDZ2-F1
#
_cell.length_a   1.000
_cell.length_b   1.000
_cell.length_c   1.000
_cell.angle_alpha   90.00
_cell.angle_beta   90.00
_cell.angle_gamma   90.00
#
_symmetry.space_group_name_H-M   'P 1'
#
loop_
_entity.id
_entity.type
_entity.pdbx_description
1 polymer ?
#
loop_
_entity_poly.entity_id
_entity_poly.type
_entity_poly.pdbx_seq_one_letter_code
_entity_poly.pdbx_strand_id
1 'polypeptide(L)'
;MKLNRWTTLLQGRDFRNATNANWDMLEKEAADLYLEIKKVLGIIDEKEAELYRYIITEDNQLRERMKSEDDALRNLIGDNKEELEIGLQHLDTELNNRVDNLIKSTPQPSEIMDARTDKDGKVYTVLRERLTALQIDAESKLRVFHSIDDIPKMKTNDWLMYESGAINDIQTFVNLDGDRYPLTFVKEVVAIPPRSALVFGNLGDSVFPVINAAKIRLSSKFSFGATYIYGVYVGEVTSFQTIVDGIIYSGGDPLPDGTFKIYVAGRVLSSSINVVVVAFSNGKEITRMQVFNNMMS
;
A
#
# COMPACT_ATOMS: atom_id res chain seq x y z
N MET A 1 -64.47 -16.05 8.00
CA MET A 1 -65.50 -16.24 6.94
C MET A 1 -65.91 -17.72 6.86
N LYS A 2 -67.13 -18.09 6.44
CA LYS A 2 -67.55 -19.51 6.37
C LYS A 2 -67.97 -19.87 4.95
N LEU A 3 -67.17 -20.71 4.29
CA LEU A 3 -67.46 -21.21 2.95
C LEU A 3 -68.76 -22.04 2.95
N ASN A 4 -69.52 -21.95 1.87
CA ASN A 4 -70.64 -22.84 1.61
C ASN A 4 -70.13 -24.26 1.48
N ARG A 5 -70.44 -25.10 2.44
CA ARG A 5 -70.11 -26.52 2.40
C ARG A 5 -71.11 -27.19 1.45
N TRP A 6 -70.64 -27.99 0.51
CA TRP A 6 -71.48 -28.75 -0.44
C TRP A 6 -72.20 -29.93 0.25
N THR A 7 -72.95 -29.63 1.31
CA THR A 7 -73.64 -30.64 2.14
C THR A 7 -75.07 -30.91 1.68
N THR A 8 -75.60 -30.09 0.77
CA THR A 8 -76.87 -30.31 0.09
C THR A 8 -76.62 -30.64 -1.38
N LEU A 9 -77.38 -31.59 -1.94
CA LEU A 9 -77.37 -31.95 -3.37
C LEU A 9 -77.92 -30.79 -4.22
N LEU A 10 -77.21 -29.67 -4.25
CA LEU A 10 -77.49 -28.55 -5.16
C LEU A 10 -77.20 -29.02 -6.58
N GLN A 11 -78.15 -28.85 -7.50
CA GLN A 11 -77.99 -29.20 -8.92
C GLN A 11 -78.04 -27.95 -9.80
N GLY A 12 -77.31 -27.98 -10.92
CA GLY A 12 -77.44 -26.99 -11.98
C GLY A 12 -76.95 -25.58 -11.61
N ARG A 13 -77.88 -24.62 -11.46
CA ARG A 13 -77.56 -23.19 -11.29
C ARG A 13 -77.10 -22.85 -9.88
N ASP A 14 -77.75 -23.40 -8.86
CA ASP A 14 -77.50 -23.04 -7.46
C ASP A 14 -76.13 -23.54 -6.98
N PHE A 15 -75.70 -24.72 -7.46
CA PHE A 15 -74.35 -25.23 -7.22
C PHE A 15 -73.28 -24.31 -7.81
N ARG A 16 -73.48 -23.84 -9.05
CA ARG A 16 -72.53 -22.90 -9.70
C ARG A 16 -72.47 -21.57 -8.97
N ASN A 17 -73.61 -21.02 -8.57
CA ASN A 17 -73.65 -19.77 -7.81
C ASN A 17 -72.97 -19.89 -6.44
N ALA A 18 -73.21 -20.98 -5.70
CA ALA A 18 -72.56 -21.23 -4.42
C ALA A 18 -71.04 -21.46 -4.57
N THR A 19 -70.62 -22.10 -5.66
CA THR A 19 -69.20 -22.30 -5.98
C THR A 19 -68.52 -21.00 -6.34
N ASN A 20 -69.13 -20.17 -7.19
CA ASN A 20 -68.60 -18.84 -7.54
C ASN A 20 -68.52 -17.93 -6.31
N ALA A 21 -69.55 -17.94 -5.46
CA ALA A 21 -69.50 -17.20 -4.20
C ALA A 21 -68.33 -17.65 -3.30
N ASN A 22 -68.07 -18.95 -3.19
CA ASN A 22 -66.89 -19.44 -2.45
C ASN A 22 -65.57 -18.98 -3.09
N TRP A 23 -65.49 -18.91 -4.42
CA TRP A 23 -64.30 -18.41 -5.12
C TRP A 23 -64.08 -16.92 -4.85
N ASP A 24 -65.12 -16.08 -4.96
CA ASP A 24 -65.04 -14.65 -4.64
C ASP A 24 -64.58 -14.41 -3.19
N MET A 25 -65.07 -15.26 -2.28
CA MET A 25 -64.67 -15.24 -0.87
C MET A 25 -63.19 -15.60 -0.68
N LEU A 26 -62.72 -16.66 -1.35
CA LEU A 26 -61.31 -17.08 -1.30
C LEU A 26 -60.38 -16.04 -1.95
N GLU A 27 -60.80 -15.44 -3.06
CA GLU A 27 -60.03 -14.39 -3.74
C GLU A 27 -59.85 -13.17 -2.83
N LYS A 28 -60.92 -12.75 -2.14
CA LYS A 28 -60.84 -11.66 -1.17
C LYS A 28 -59.91 -11.98 -0.01
N GLU A 29 -60.06 -13.15 0.62
CA GLU A 29 -59.20 -13.56 1.74
C GLU A 29 -57.73 -13.70 1.31
N ALA A 30 -57.46 -14.19 0.10
CA ALA A 30 -56.10 -14.24 -0.45
C ALA A 30 -55.50 -12.84 -0.66
N ALA A 31 -56.31 -11.88 -1.13
CA ALA A 31 -55.89 -10.49 -1.30
C ALA A 31 -55.59 -9.81 0.06
N ASP A 32 -56.44 -10.05 1.06
CA ASP A 32 -56.25 -9.52 2.41
C ASP A 32 -54.99 -10.11 3.07
N LEU A 33 -54.78 -11.43 2.97
CA LEU A 33 -53.55 -12.10 3.43
C LEU A 33 -52.30 -11.57 2.74
N TYR A 34 -52.35 -11.37 1.42
CA TYR A 34 -51.24 -10.80 0.66
C TYR A 34 -50.88 -9.40 1.18
N LEU A 35 -51.88 -8.57 1.46
CA LEU A 35 -51.66 -7.22 2.00
C LEU A 35 -51.05 -7.26 3.40
N GLU A 36 -51.50 -8.16 4.27
CA GLU A 36 -50.92 -8.36 5.60
C GLU A 36 -49.47 -8.84 5.54
N ILE A 37 -49.17 -9.84 4.70
CA ILE A 37 -47.79 -10.31 4.48
C ILE A 37 -46.90 -9.16 3.99
N LYS A 38 -47.38 -8.35 3.05
CA LYS A 38 -46.64 -7.20 2.53
C LYS A 38 -46.34 -6.16 3.62
N LYS A 39 -47.26 -5.93 4.56
CA LYS A 39 -47.02 -5.04 5.71
C LYS A 39 -45.95 -5.60 6.62
N VAL A 40 -46.01 -6.89 6.94
CA VAL A 40 -45.00 -7.55 7.79
C VAL A 40 -43.61 -7.49 7.15
N LEU A 41 -43.50 -7.76 5.85
CA LEU A 41 -42.24 -7.65 5.11
C LEU A 41 -41.67 -6.23 5.18
N GLY A 42 -42.50 -5.20 4.99
CA GLY A 42 -42.04 -3.81 5.11
C GLY A 42 -41.49 -3.48 6.51
N ILE A 43 -42.11 -4.02 7.57
CA ILE A 43 -41.60 -3.85 8.95
C ILE A 43 -40.25 -4.57 9.13
N ILE A 44 -40.09 -5.76 8.56
CA ILE A 44 -38.82 -6.50 8.60
C ILE A 44 -37.71 -5.70 7.91
N ASP A 45 -37.98 -5.18 6.70
CA ASP A 45 -37.00 -4.39 5.94
C ASP A 45 -36.57 -3.13 6.72
N GLU A 46 -37.53 -2.44 7.36
CA GLU A 46 -37.23 -1.28 8.21
C GLU A 46 -36.37 -1.66 9.42
N LYS A 47 -36.67 -2.78 10.08
CA LYS A 47 -35.92 -3.26 11.25
C LYS A 47 -34.53 -3.74 10.88
N GLU A 48 -34.36 -4.39 9.75
CA GLU A 48 -33.04 -4.74 9.21
C GLU A 48 -32.23 -3.47 8.93
N ALA A 49 -32.82 -2.46 8.29
CA ALA A 49 -32.14 -1.19 8.03
C ALA A 49 -31.77 -0.41 9.31
N GLU A 50 -32.59 -0.48 10.35
CA GLU A 50 -32.24 0.05 11.68
C GLU A 50 -31.05 -0.70 12.30
N LEU A 51 -31.07 -2.04 12.25
CA LEU A 51 -30.00 -2.88 12.79
C LEU A 51 -28.67 -2.61 12.07
N TYR A 52 -28.67 -2.52 10.73
CA TYR A 52 -27.48 -2.18 9.97
C TYR A 52 -26.91 -0.82 10.35
N ARG A 53 -27.75 0.20 10.54
CA ARG A 53 -27.31 1.53 10.99
C ARG A 53 -26.70 1.49 12.39
N TYR A 54 -27.28 0.72 13.29
CA TYR A 54 -26.77 0.55 14.65
C TYR A 54 -25.38 -0.12 14.63
N ILE A 55 -25.23 -1.24 13.90
CA ILE A 55 -23.95 -1.97 13.78
C ILE A 55 -22.84 -1.05 13.23
N ILE A 56 -23.13 -0.30 12.15
CA ILE A 56 -22.14 0.63 11.57
C ILE A 56 -21.74 1.71 12.58
N THR A 57 -22.70 2.23 13.34
CA THR A 57 -22.43 3.26 14.35
C THR A 57 -21.54 2.74 15.47
N GLU A 58 -21.83 1.55 16.00
CA GLU A 58 -21.02 0.90 17.04
C GLU A 58 -19.62 0.54 16.53
N ASP A 59 -19.49 -0.01 15.32
CA ASP A 59 -18.18 -0.33 14.73
C ASP A 59 -17.31 0.92 14.59
N ASN A 60 -17.88 2.04 14.12
CA ASN A 60 -17.17 3.31 14.04
C ASN A 60 -16.74 3.82 15.42
N GLN A 61 -17.61 3.75 16.43
CA GLN A 61 -17.26 4.15 17.80
C GLN A 61 -16.17 3.25 18.43
N LEU A 62 -16.17 1.96 18.12
CA LEU A 62 -15.12 1.03 18.55
C LEU A 62 -13.79 1.35 17.88
N ARG A 63 -13.78 1.59 16.57
CA ARG A 63 -12.56 1.96 15.82
C ARG A 63 -11.93 3.24 16.36
N GLU A 64 -12.72 4.27 16.61
CA GLU A 64 -12.21 5.53 17.16
C GLU A 64 -11.64 5.35 18.58
N ARG A 65 -12.29 4.54 19.43
CA ARG A 65 -11.75 4.20 20.76
C ARG A 65 -10.42 3.47 20.65
N MET A 66 -10.35 2.41 19.84
CA MET A 66 -9.12 1.65 19.63
C MET A 66 -7.98 2.53 19.11
N LYS A 67 -8.27 3.43 18.17
CA LYS A 67 -7.29 4.37 17.64
C LYS A 67 -6.79 5.31 18.74
N SER A 68 -7.68 5.88 19.54
CA SER A 68 -7.30 6.77 20.64
C SER A 68 -6.46 6.07 21.70
N GLU A 69 -6.74 4.80 21.98
CA GLU A 69 -5.96 3.98 22.91
C GLU A 69 -4.57 3.64 22.33
N ASP A 70 -4.47 3.28 21.06
CA ASP A 70 -3.18 3.04 20.39
C ASP A 70 -2.31 4.30 20.38
N ASP A 71 -2.90 5.46 20.05
CA ASP A 71 -2.20 6.75 20.08
C ASP A 71 -1.69 7.07 21.50
N ALA A 72 -2.50 6.83 22.53
CA ALA A 72 -2.09 7.04 23.92
C ALA A 72 -0.95 6.10 24.34
N LEU A 73 -1.01 4.82 23.95
CA LEU A 73 0.05 3.85 24.21
C LEU A 73 1.35 4.22 23.50
N ARG A 74 1.27 4.65 22.24
CA ARG A 74 2.44 5.10 21.48
C ARG A 74 3.12 6.29 22.12
N ASN A 75 2.34 7.27 22.58
CA ASN A 75 2.88 8.44 23.29
C ASN A 75 3.58 8.01 24.59
N LEU A 76 2.94 7.18 25.41
CA LEU A 76 3.53 6.68 26.66
C LEU A 76 4.84 5.90 26.42
N ILE A 77 4.89 5.08 25.37
CA ILE A 77 6.10 4.35 24.98
C ILE A 77 7.18 5.32 24.52
N GLY A 78 6.82 6.35 23.74
CA GLY A 78 7.73 7.41 23.30
C GLY A 78 8.36 8.14 24.49
N ASP A 79 7.53 8.62 25.42
CA ASP A 79 7.95 9.38 26.59
C ASP A 79 8.88 8.54 27.49
N ASN A 80 8.49 7.29 27.79
CA ASN A 80 9.32 6.39 28.61
C ASN A 80 10.66 6.06 27.94
N LYS A 81 10.66 5.91 26.61
CA LYS A 81 11.88 5.67 25.84
C LYS A 81 12.81 6.88 25.93
N GLU A 82 12.28 8.09 25.76
CA GLU A 82 13.05 9.33 25.87
C GLU A 82 13.64 9.50 27.28
N GLU A 83 12.85 9.25 28.33
CA GLU A 83 13.31 9.31 29.73
C GLU A 83 14.47 8.32 29.98
N LEU A 84 14.35 7.08 29.49
CA LEU A 84 15.40 6.08 29.60
C LEU A 84 16.66 6.45 28.83
N GLU A 85 16.52 7.02 27.62
CA GLU A 85 17.65 7.49 26.82
C GLU A 85 18.40 8.63 27.52
N ILE A 86 17.68 9.61 28.08
CA ILE A 86 18.26 10.70 28.88
C ILE A 86 18.98 10.13 30.12
N GLY A 87 18.35 9.19 30.82
CA GLY A 87 18.95 8.54 32.00
C GLY A 87 20.26 7.83 31.67
N LEU A 88 20.31 7.10 30.55
CA LEU A 88 21.52 6.42 30.08
C LEU A 88 22.62 7.42 29.68
N GLN A 89 22.28 8.50 28.97
CA GLN A 89 23.24 9.54 28.60
C GLN A 89 23.84 10.23 29.83
N HIS A 90 23.02 10.51 30.85
CA HIS A 90 23.49 11.09 32.10
C HIS A 90 24.48 10.15 32.82
N LEU A 91 24.13 8.86 32.91
CA LEU A 91 24.96 7.85 33.55
C LEU A 91 26.31 7.67 32.82
N ASP A 92 26.29 7.65 31.49
CA ASP A 92 27.51 7.55 30.69
C ASP A 92 28.41 8.78 30.89
N THR A 93 27.80 9.98 30.89
CA THR A 93 28.52 11.23 31.16
C THR A 93 29.14 11.23 32.56
N GLU A 94 28.40 10.80 33.59
CA GLU A 94 28.91 10.69 34.95
C GLU A 94 30.07 9.68 35.04
N LEU A 95 29.91 8.51 34.44
CA LEU A 95 30.92 7.46 34.44
C LEU A 95 32.21 7.93 33.76
N ASN A 96 32.09 8.57 32.59
CA ASN A 96 33.22 9.12 31.85
C ASN A 96 33.93 10.21 32.67
N ASN A 97 33.18 11.12 33.30
CA ASN A 97 33.77 12.12 34.20
C ASN A 97 34.51 11.50 35.39
N ARG A 98 33.96 10.43 36.00
CA ARG A 98 34.62 9.71 37.10
C ARG A 98 35.89 9.02 36.63
N VAL A 99 35.86 8.37 35.47
CA VAL A 99 37.04 7.72 34.87
C VAL A 99 38.11 8.75 34.56
N ASP A 100 37.75 9.89 33.96
CA ASP A 100 38.70 10.95 33.63
C ASP A 100 39.36 11.54 34.87
N ASN A 101 38.61 11.73 35.95
CA ASN A 101 39.16 12.20 37.23
C ASN A 101 40.15 11.19 37.84
N LEU A 102 39.89 9.88 37.74
CA LEU A 102 40.82 8.83 38.15
C LEU A 102 42.10 8.84 37.29
N ILE A 103 41.94 9.01 35.98
CA ILE A 103 43.06 9.03 35.02
C ILE A 103 43.93 10.28 35.20
N LYS A 104 43.35 11.44 35.54
CA LYS A 104 44.08 12.70 35.76
C LYS A 104 44.81 12.75 37.09
N SER A 105 44.27 12.11 38.13
CA SER A 105 44.88 12.11 39.47
C SER A 105 46.08 11.16 39.59
N THR A 106 46.33 10.34 38.56
CA THR A 106 47.42 9.35 38.57
C THR A 106 48.47 9.71 37.51
N PRO A 107 49.76 9.85 37.87
CA PRO A 107 50.83 10.04 36.89
C PRO A 107 50.84 8.89 35.89
N GLN A 108 50.77 9.22 34.59
CA GLN A 108 50.71 8.20 33.55
C GLN A 108 52.12 7.88 33.01
N PRO A 109 52.44 6.59 32.78
CA PRO A 109 53.68 6.18 32.15
C PRO A 109 53.87 6.81 30.76
N SER A 110 55.11 7.11 30.39
CA SER A 110 55.46 7.68 29.07
C SER A 110 55.04 6.77 27.91
N GLU A 111 55.10 5.45 28.09
CA GLU A 111 54.66 4.46 27.10
C GLU A 111 53.18 4.65 26.70
N ILE A 112 52.31 4.97 27.66
CA ILE A 112 50.89 5.21 27.41
C ILE A 112 50.68 6.54 26.69
N MET A 113 51.51 7.56 26.97
CA MET A 113 51.48 8.85 26.28
C MET A 113 51.88 8.70 24.82
N ASP A 114 52.95 7.96 24.52
CA ASP A 114 53.43 7.70 23.17
C ASP A 114 52.40 6.90 22.35
N ALA A 115 51.70 5.96 23.00
CA ALA A 115 50.64 5.18 22.39
C ALA A 115 49.39 6.01 22.03
N ARG A 116 49.28 7.29 22.40
CA ARG A 116 48.13 8.14 22.02
C ARG A 116 48.23 8.70 20.63
N THR A 117 49.38 8.64 19.98
CA THR A 117 49.55 9.13 18.62
C THR A 117 49.10 8.05 17.64
N ASP A 118 48.19 8.38 16.72
CA ASP A 118 47.84 7.48 15.64
C ASP A 118 48.86 7.50 14.49
N LYS A 119 48.65 6.62 13.51
CA LYS A 119 49.50 6.50 12.32
C LYS A 119 49.55 7.78 11.47
N ASP A 120 48.57 8.66 11.64
CA ASP A 120 48.41 9.91 10.90
C ASP A 120 48.95 11.12 11.71
N GLY A 121 49.54 10.85 12.88
CA GLY A 121 50.18 11.86 13.74
C GLY A 121 49.22 12.62 14.65
N LYS A 122 47.94 12.24 14.71
CA LYS A 122 46.96 12.84 15.62
C LYS A 122 47.14 12.27 17.02
N VAL A 123 47.29 13.18 17.99
CA VAL A 123 47.44 12.84 19.42
C VAL A 123 46.08 12.89 20.10
N TYR A 124 45.66 11.78 20.70
CA TYR A 124 44.39 11.69 21.45
C TYR A 124 44.58 12.05 22.93
N THR A 125 43.50 12.46 23.61
CA THR A 125 43.56 12.88 25.01
C THR A 125 43.91 11.70 25.92
N VAL A 126 43.41 10.51 25.60
CA VAL A 126 43.70 9.25 26.27
C VAL A 126 43.82 8.11 25.26
N LEU A 127 44.55 7.05 25.60
CA LEU A 127 44.74 5.88 24.73
C LEU A 127 43.41 5.23 24.32
N ARG A 128 42.42 5.23 25.21
CA ARG A 128 41.07 4.70 24.94
C ARG A 128 40.41 5.39 23.75
N GLU A 129 40.50 6.71 23.64
CA GLU A 129 39.91 7.45 22.51
C GLU A 129 40.53 7.03 21.17
N ARG A 130 41.86 6.84 21.14
CA ARG A 130 42.56 6.33 19.95
C ARG A 130 42.08 4.93 19.61
N LEU A 131 42.00 4.03 20.59
CA LEU A 131 41.55 2.64 20.37
C LEU A 131 40.10 2.59 19.87
N THR A 132 39.21 3.40 20.43
CA THR A 132 37.83 3.53 19.97
C THR A 132 37.78 4.06 18.53
N ALA A 133 38.57 5.09 18.19
CA ALA A 133 38.63 5.62 16.83
C ALA A 133 39.15 4.58 15.83
N LEU A 134 40.19 3.81 16.19
CA LEU A 134 40.70 2.72 15.37
C LEU A 134 39.69 1.58 15.21
N GLN A 135 38.93 1.27 16.26
CA GLN A 135 37.86 0.27 16.19
C GLN A 135 36.73 0.72 15.27
N ILE A 136 36.28 1.97 15.37
CA ILE A 136 35.25 2.54 14.48
C ILE A 136 35.73 2.52 13.03
N ASP A 137 36.98 2.90 12.74
CA ASP A 137 37.57 2.83 11.40
C ASP A 137 37.70 1.39 10.88
N ALA A 138 38.00 0.43 11.76
CA ALA A 138 38.01 -0.99 11.40
C ALA A 138 36.59 -1.53 11.13
N GLU A 139 35.59 -1.02 11.83
CA GLU A 139 34.19 -1.43 11.71
C GLU A 139 33.44 -0.75 10.55
N SER A 140 33.89 0.43 10.10
CA SER A 140 33.31 1.16 8.96
C SER A 140 33.79 0.65 7.60
N LYS A 141 34.75 -0.28 7.57
CA LYS A 141 35.21 -0.92 6.33
C LYS A 141 34.09 -1.78 5.76
N LEU A 142 33.70 -1.46 4.52
CA LEU A 142 32.70 -2.18 3.73
C LEU A 142 32.95 -3.69 3.77
N ARG A 143 31.95 -4.45 4.25
CA ARG A 143 31.95 -5.91 4.21
C ARG A 143 31.05 -6.40 3.08
N VAL A 144 31.47 -7.47 2.42
CA VAL A 144 30.68 -8.16 1.41
C VAL A 144 30.19 -9.49 1.99
N PHE A 145 28.89 -9.57 2.21
CA PHE A 145 28.17 -10.77 2.61
C PHE A 145 27.77 -11.58 1.39
N HIS A 146 27.58 -12.89 1.59
CA HIS A 146 27.18 -13.80 0.51
C HIS A 146 25.94 -14.65 0.87
N SER A 147 25.42 -14.49 2.09
CA SER A 147 24.22 -15.19 2.58
C SER A 147 23.13 -14.21 3.01
N ILE A 148 21.88 -14.56 2.71
CA ILE A 148 20.69 -13.82 3.13
C ILE A 148 20.54 -13.83 4.67
N ASP A 149 21.01 -14.89 5.33
CA ASP A 149 20.95 -15.01 6.80
C ASP A 149 21.80 -13.95 7.53
N ASP A 150 22.71 -13.30 6.81
CA ASP A 150 23.55 -12.25 7.35
C ASP A 150 22.96 -10.84 7.19
N ILE A 151 21.82 -10.69 6.51
CA ILE A 151 21.13 -9.39 6.36
C ILE A 151 20.93 -8.68 7.71
N PRO A 152 20.44 -9.35 8.78
CA PRO A 152 20.26 -8.69 10.08
C PRO A 152 21.57 -8.22 10.73
N LYS A 153 22.72 -8.70 10.25
CA LYS A 153 24.06 -8.38 10.76
C LYS A 153 24.77 -7.30 9.94
N MET A 154 24.20 -6.90 8.80
CA MET A 154 24.77 -5.89 7.91
C MET A 154 24.74 -4.50 8.58
N LYS A 155 25.89 -3.83 8.62
CA LYS A 155 26.00 -2.43 9.01
C LYS A 155 25.80 -1.50 7.80
N THR A 156 25.72 -0.20 8.05
CA THR A 156 25.66 0.81 6.99
C THR A 156 26.85 0.69 6.03
N ASN A 157 26.59 0.76 4.74
CA ASN A 157 27.51 0.57 3.62
C ASN A 157 27.99 -0.87 3.37
N ASP A 158 27.50 -1.86 4.12
CA ASP A 158 27.76 -3.27 3.80
C ASP A 158 26.96 -3.71 2.57
N TRP A 159 27.55 -4.61 1.78
CA TRP A 159 26.93 -5.17 0.59
C TRP A 159 26.66 -6.66 0.79
N LEU A 160 25.58 -7.17 0.23
CA LEU A 160 25.30 -8.60 0.11
C LEU A 160 25.28 -8.95 -1.37
N MET A 161 26.10 -9.92 -1.77
CA MET A 161 26.15 -10.49 -3.10
C MET A 161 25.69 -11.94 -3.05
N TYR A 162 24.48 -12.19 -3.53
CA TYR A 162 23.88 -13.51 -3.55
C TYR A 162 24.09 -14.15 -4.94
N GLU A 163 24.94 -15.17 -4.99
CA GLU A 163 25.35 -15.84 -6.23
C GLU A 163 24.24 -16.73 -6.81
N SER A 164 24.14 -16.80 -8.14
CA SER A 164 23.01 -17.44 -8.79
C SER A 164 22.91 -18.96 -8.64
N GLY A 165 24.02 -19.63 -8.29
CA GLY A 165 24.04 -21.07 -8.01
C GLY A 165 23.30 -21.49 -6.74
N ALA A 166 22.99 -20.55 -5.84
CA ALA A 166 22.19 -20.77 -4.63
C ALA A 166 20.71 -20.34 -4.80
N ILE A 167 20.37 -19.67 -5.92
CA ILE A 167 19.02 -19.18 -6.21
C ILE A 167 18.22 -20.32 -6.87
N ASN A 168 17.77 -21.27 -6.06
CA ASN A 168 17.09 -22.47 -6.54
C ASN A 168 15.58 -22.32 -6.74
N ASP A 169 14.99 -21.16 -6.42
CA ASP A 169 13.54 -20.99 -6.50
C ASP A 169 13.10 -19.58 -6.92
N ILE A 170 11.96 -19.51 -7.62
CA ILE A 170 11.37 -18.30 -8.20
C ILE A 170 10.72 -17.44 -7.09
N GLN A 171 10.45 -18.03 -5.92
CA GLN A 171 9.76 -17.39 -4.80
C GLN A 171 10.65 -16.50 -3.91
N THR A 172 11.96 -16.50 -4.12
CA THR A 172 12.89 -15.69 -3.31
C THR A 172 12.95 -14.25 -3.84
N PHE A 173 11.84 -13.51 -3.72
CA PHE A 173 11.87 -12.06 -3.91
C PHE A 173 11.25 -11.33 -2.73
N VAL A 174 12.16 -10.67 -2.00
CA VAL A 174 12.03 -9.44 -1.20
C VAL A 174 10.59 -9.11 -0.76
N ASN A 175 10.31 -9.41 0.50
CA ASN A 175 9.20 -8.79 1.23
C ASN A 175 9.57 -7.33 1.51
N LEU A 176 9.32 -6.45 0.53
CA LEU A 176 9.21 -5.02 0.79
C LEU A 176 7.81 -4.80 1.34
N ASP A 177 7.73 -4.32 2.57
CA ASP A 177 6.49 -3.97 3.25
C ASP A 177 5.58 -3.15 2.31
N GLY A 178 4.55 -3.81 1.77
CA GLY A 178 3.72 -3.28 0.68
C GLY A 178 2.96 -2.02 1.05
N ASP A 179 2.78 -1.78 2.36
CA ASP A 179 2.15 -0.59 2.91
C ASP A 179 3.10 0.62 2.93
N ARG A 180 4.42 0.41 3.05
CA ARG A 180 5.44 1.47 3.01
C ARG A 180 5.98 1.71 1.61
N TYR A 181 6.02 0.68 0.77
CA TYR A 181 6.53 0.75 -0.60
C TYR A 181 5.56 0.01 -1.54
N PRO A 182 4.63 0.71 -2.20
CA PRO A 182 3.65 0.06 -3.06
C PRO A 182 4.36 -0.65 -4.22
N LEU A 183 4.35 -1.98 -4.17
CA LEU A 183 4.95 -2.83 -5.18
C LEU A 183 4.12 -2.75 -6.46
N THR A 184 4.72 -2.28 -7.55
CA THR A 184 4.07 -2.29 -8.86
C THR A 184 4.49 -3.53 -9.63
N PHE A 185 3.52 -4.35 -10.03
CA PHE A 185 3.77 -5.44 -10.96
C PHE A 185 4.23 -4.87 -12.31
N VAL A 186 5.49 -5.08 -12.68
CA VAL A 186 6.06 -4.48 -13.89
C VAL A 186 5.78 -5.32 -15.13
N LYS A 187 5.97 -6.65 -15.06
CA LYS A 187 5.76 -7.60 -16.17
C LYS A 187 6.13 -9.04 -15.74
N GLU A 188 5.42 -10.02 -16.28
CA GLU A 188 5.85 -11.43 -16.27
C GLU A 188 6.89 -11.67 -17.39
N VAL A 189 8.08 -12.15 -17.01
CA VAL A 189 9.18 -12.40 -17.96
C VAL A 189 9.20 -13.89 -18.31
N VAL A 190 8.88 -14.21 -19.57
CA VAL A 190 8.75 -15.59 -20.09
C VAL A 190 10.07 -16.39 -20.06
N ALA A 191 11.22 -15.71 -20.07
CA ALA A 191 12.53 -16.33 -19.88
C ALA A 191 13.47 -15.34 -19.20
N ILE A 192 13.93 -15.69 -18.00
CA ILE A 192 14.90 -14.89 -17.25
C ILE A 192 16.29 -15.27 -17.79
N PRO A 193 17.12 -14.32 -18.27
CA PRO A 193 18.50 -14.64 -18.64
C PRO A 193 19.21 -15.25 -17.41
N PRO A 194 20.19 -16.15 -17.58
CA PRO A 194 20.94 -16.70 -16.46
C PRO A 194 21.46 -15.54 -15.61
N ARG A 195 20.92 -15.41 -14.39
CA ARG A 195 21.25 -14.31 -13.50
C ARG A 195 22.70 -14.51 -13.05
N SER A 196 23.49 -13.45 -13.01
CA SER A 196 24.90 -13.55 -12.59
C SER A 196 25.02 -13.44 -11.07
N ALA A 197 24.29 -12.51 -10.44
CA ALA A 197 24.17 -12.35 -8.98
C ALA A 197 23.03 -11.39 -8.64
N LEU A 198 22.51 -11.45 -7.41
CA LEU A 198 21.63 -10.43 -6.83
C LEU A 198 22.43 -9.63 -5.79
N VAL A 199 22.42 -8.30 -5.88
CA VAL A 199 23.19 -7.43 -4.98
C VAL A 199 22.24 -6.57 -4.15
N PHE A 200 22.43 -6.57 -2.83
CA PHE A 200 21.79 -5.65 -1.90
C PHE A 200 22.84 -4.77 -1.24
N GLY A 201 22.55 -3.48 -1.09
CA GLY A 201 23.36 -2.58 -0.28
C GLY A 201 22.55 -2.12 0.92
N ASN A 202 23.11 -2.23 2.14
CA ASN A 202 22.54 -1.54 3.29
C ASN A 202 23.00 -0.08 3.24
N LEU A 203 22.10 0.82 2.87
CA LEU A 203 22.43 2.24 2.66
C LEU A 203 22.15 3.09 3.92
N GLY A 204 21.79 2.46 5.05
CA GLY A 204 21.46 3.11 6.32
C GLY A 204 20.14 3.90 6.29
N ASP A 205 19.87 4.64 7.37
CA ASP A 205 18.66 5.47 7.57
C ASP A 205 18.57 6.70 6.64
N SER A 206 19.48 6.80 5.68
CA SER A 206 19.39 7.83 4.65
C SER A 206 18.21 7.48 3.75
N VAL A 207 17.08 8.14 4.01
CA VAL A 207 15.90 8.14 3.14
C VAL A 207 16.38 8.55 1.76
N PHE A 208 16.61 7.58 0.87
CA PHE A 208 16.60 7.88 -0.55
C PHE A 208 15.22 8.45 -0.80
N PRO A 209 15.08 9.70 -1.26
CA PRO A 209 13.79 10.16 -1.72
C PRO A 209 13.45 9.25 -2.90
N VAL A 210 12.65 8.21 -2.64
CA VAL A 210 11.85 7.57 -3.66
C VAL A 210 10.83 8.63 -4.02
N ILE A 211 11.26 9.54 -4.89
CA ILE A 211 10.35 10.41 -5.61
C ILE A 211 9.47 9.46 -6.40
N ASN A 212 8.27 9.19 -5.87
CA ASN A 212 7.14 8.60 -6.59
C ASN A 212 6.71 9.57 -7.69
N ALA A 213 7.61 9.82 -8.65
CA ALA A 213 7.32 10.57 -9.84
C ALA A 213 6.25 9.77 -10.59
N ALA A 214 5.13 10.43 -10.87
CA ALA A 214 4.02 9.77 -11.51
C ALA A 214 4.45 9.20 -12.87
N LYS A 215 4.13 7.93 -13.12
CA LYS A 215 4.46 7.23 -14.35
C LYS A 215 3.19 6.66 -14.95
N ILE A 216 3.06 6.73 -16.26
CA ILE A 216 1.95 6.14 -17.01
C ILE A 216 2.51 5.26 -18.13
N ARG A 217 1.89 4.12 -18.38
CA ARG A 217 2.28 3.14 -19.42
C ARG A 217 1.06 2.51 -20.07
N LEU A 218 1.16 2.15 -21.34
CA LEU A 218 0.13 1.34 -22.01
C LEU A 218 0.14 -0.10 -21.50
N SER A 219 -1.05 -0.66 -21.28
CA SER A 219 -1.21 -2.07 -20.89
C SER A 219 -1.08 -3.01 -22.08
N SER A 220 -1.28 -2.51 -23.30
CA SER A 220 -1.12 -3.25 -24.55
C SER A 220 -0.83 -2.31 -25.72
N LYS A 221 -0.37 -2.87 -26.85
CA LYS A 221 -0.14 -2.09 -28.07
C LYS A 221 -1.49 -1.55 -28.59
N PHE A 222 -1.58 -0.24 -28.78
CA PHE A 222 -2.78 0.40 -29.34
C PHE A 222 -3.00 0.00 -30.81
N SER A 223 -4.26 -0.22 -31.19
CA SER A 223 -4.67 -0.55 -32.56
C SER A 223 -5.56 0.55 -33.15
N PHE A 224 -5.35 0.91 -34.41
CA PHE A 224 -6.16 1.93 -35.08
C PHE A 224 -7.64 1.51 -35.15
N GLY A 225 -8.53 2.47 -34.93
CA GLY A 225 -9.97 2.23 -34.82
C GLY A 225 -10.43 1.67 -33.46
N ALA A 226 -9.51 1.44 -32.51
CA ALA A 226 -9.89 1.00 -31.17
C ALA A 226 -10.76 2.04 -30.46
N THR A 227 -11.70 1.54 -29.65
CA THR A 227 -12.65 2.36 -28.89
C THR A 227 -11.98 3.02 -27.68
N TYR A 228 -10.98 2.36 -27.09
CA TYR A 228 -10.33 2.79 -25.85
C TYR A 228 -8.81 2.64 -25.89
N ILE A 229 -8.13 3.51 -25.15
CA ILE A 229 -6.73 3.34 -24.73
C ILE A 229 -6.73 2.81 -23.31
N TYR A 230 -5.96 1.75 -23.06
CA TYR A 230 -5.79 1.15 -21.73
C TYR A 230 -4.35 1.33 -21.25
N GLY A 231 -4.21 1.64 -19.96
CA GLY A 231 -2.90 1.75 -19.36
C GLY A 231 -2.91 1.56 -17.85
N VAL A 232 -1.71 1.63 -17.28
CA VAL A 232 -1.43 1.61 -15.85
C VAL A 232 -0.78 2.92 -15.45
N TYR A 233 -1.03 3.37 -14.23
CA TYR A 233 -0.39 4.54 -13.66
C TYR A 233 0.13 4.27 -12.25
N VAL A 234 1.16 5.02 -11.87
CA VAL A 234 1.74 5.04 -10.52
C VAL A 234 1.81 6.49 -10.07
N GLY A 235 1.56 6.73 -8.79
CA GLY A 235 1.52 8.07 -8.18
C GLY A 235 0.11 8.65 -8.07
N GLU A 236 0.02 9.84 -7.49
CA GLU A 236 -1.25 10.54 -7.24
C GLU A 236 -1.81 11.17 -8.53
N VAL A 237 -2.47 10.36 -9.36
CA VAL A 237 -3.19 10.84 -10.55
C VAL A 237 -4.65 11.09 -10.19
N THR A 238 -5.15 12.29 -10.47
CA THR A 238 -6.56 12.66 -10.27
C THR A 238 -7.37 12.61 -11.57
N SER A 239 -6.75 12.79 -12.72
CA SER A 239 -7.45 12.75 -14.02
C SER A 239 -6.51 12.58 -15.20
N PHE A 240 -7.09 12.17 -16.33
CA PHE A 240 -6.40 12.05 -17.62
C PHE A 240 -7.03 12.94 -18.71
N GLN A 241 -6.20 13.31 -19.67
CA GLN A 241 -6.61 13.89 -20.94
C GLN A 241 -5.91 13.16 -22.09
N THR A 242 -6.55 13.17 -23.26
CA THR A 242 -5.91 12.72 -24.50
C THR A 242 -5.84 13.86 -25.48
N ILE A 243 -4.66 14.03 -26.08
CA ILE A 243 -4.43 14.96 -27.18
C ILE A 243 -4.35 14.12 -28.46
N VAL A 244 -5.27 14.37 -29.39
CA VAL A 244 -5.28 13.73 -30.72
C VAL A 244 -5.07 14.82 -31.75
N ASP A 245 -3.91 14.80 -32.42
CA ASP A 245 -3.51 15.80 -33.42
C ASP A 245 -3.67 17.26 -32.95
N GLY A 246 -3.26 17.52 -31.70
CA GLY A 246 -3.34 18.83 -31.06
C GLY A 246 -4.71 19.18 -30.45
N ILE A 247 -5.76 18.39 -30.72
CA ILE A 247 -7.08 18.59 -30.10
C ILE A 247 -7.13 17.89 -28.74
N ILE A 248 -7.48 18.65 -27.71
CA ILE A 248 -7.58 18.16 -26.33
C ILE A 248 -8.97 17.55 -26.11
N TYR A 249 -8.98 16.30 -25.64
CA TYR A 249 -10.15 15.59 -25.17
C TYR A 249 -10.00 15.31 -23.68
N SER A 250 -10.85 15.94 -22.89
CA SER A 250 -11.00 15.63 -21.47
C SER A 250 -11.81 14.34 -21.31
N GLY A 251 -11.31 13.43 -20.47
CA GLY A 251 -11.98 12.17 -20.19
C GLY A 251 -10.99 11.05 -19.93
N GLY A 252 -11.24 10.30 -18.87
CA GLY A 252 -10.35 9.26 -18.36
C GLY A 252 -10.18 9.43 -16.87
N ASP A 253 -10.83 8.56 -16.10
CA ASP A 253 -10.72 8.55 -14.65
C ASP A 253 -9.70 7.48 -14.23
N PRO A 254 -8.82 7.81 -13.26
CA PRO A 254 -8.03 6.81 -12.58
C PRO A 254 -8.96 5.77 -11.93
N LEU A 255 -8.70 4.49 -12.16
CA LEU A 255 -9.42 3.40 -11.51
C LEU A 255 -8.72 3.01 -10.20
N PRO A 256 -9.44 2.56 -9.16
CA PRO A 256 -8.85 2.21 -7.87
C PRO A 256 -7.76 1.13 -7.92
N ASP A 257 -7.69 0.35 -9.00
CA ASP A 257 -6.71 -0.71 -9.24
C ASP A 257 -5.39 -0.19 -9.87
N GLY A 258 -5.22 1.12 -10.02
CA GLY A 258 -4.03 1.72 -10.66
C GLY A 258 -4.04 1.64 -12.18
N THR A 259 -5.19 1.32 -12.79
CA THR A 259 -5.37 1.32 -14.24
C THR A 259 -6.16 2.52 -14.74
N PHE A 260 -6.05 2.83 -16.02
CA PHE A 260 -6.88 3.84 -16.65
C PHE A 260 -7.43 3.35 -17.99
N LYS A 261 -8.59 3.89 -18.36
CA LYS A 261 -9.21 3.71 -19.67
C LYS A 261 -9.66 5.04 -20.22
N ILE A 262 -9.33 5.34 -21.48
CA ILE A 262 -9.71 6.59 -22.13
C ILE A 262 -10.44 6.30 -23.44
N TYR A 263 -11.60 6.92 -23.63
CA TYR A 263 -12.42 6.75 -24.83
C TYR A 263 -11.87 7.55 -26.01
N VAL A 264 -11.56 6.85 -27.10
CA VAL A 264 -10.99 7.42 -28.34
C VAL A 264 -11.68 6.93 -29.61
N ALA A 265 -12.84 6.31 -29.48
CA ALA A 265 -13.56 5.73 -30.61
C ALA A 265 -13.78 6.74 -31.75
N GLY A 266 -13.45 6.34 -32.97
CA GLY A 266 -13.58 7.17 -34.16
C GLY A 266 -12.55 8.31 -34.28
N ARG A 267 -11.62 8.46 -33.34
CA ARG A 267 -10.64 9.58 -33.32
C ARG A 267 -9.25 9.20 -33.79
N VAL A 268 -8.85 7.93 -33.62
CA VAL A 268 -7.52 7.43 -34.00
C VAL A 268 -7.65 6.36 -35.07
N LEU A 269 -7.83 6.78 -36.32
CA LEU A 269 -8.17 5.90 -37.45
C LEU A 269 -6.99 5.52 -38.35
N SER A 270 -5.84 6.19 -38.22
CA SER A 270 -4.67 5.95 -39.06
C SER A 270 -3.36 6.28 -38.35
N SER A 271 -2.25 5.84 -38.93
CA SER A 271 -0.89 6.08 -38.46
C SER A 271 -0.39 7.51 -38.69
N SER A 272 -1.18 8.39 -39.30
CA SER A 272 -0.81 9.80 -39.49
C SER A 272 -1.14 10.68 -38.28
N ILE A 273 -1.85 10.13 -37.28
CA ILE A 273 -2.40 10.88 -36.15
C ILE A 273 -1.45 10.78 -34.95
N ASN A 274 -1.09 11.92 -34.36
CA ASN A 274 -0.32 11.97 -33.11
C ASN A 274 -1.26 11.82 -31.91
N VAL A 275 -0.94 10.91 -30.98
CA VAL A 275 -1.76 10.67 -29.78
C VAL A 275 -0.90 10.71 -28.53
N VAL A 276 -1.25 11.61 -27.61
CA VAL A 276 -0.61 11.77 -26.29
C VAL A 276 -1.66 11.60 -25.20
N VAL A 277 -1.33 10.82 -24.17
CA VAL A 277 -2.08 10.78 -22.91
C VAL A 277 -1.35 11.61 -21.88
N VAL A 278 -2.07 12.49 -21.19
CA VAL A 278 -1.54 13.39 -20.18
C VAL A 278 -2.23 13.10 -18.86
N ALA A 279 -1.45 12.94 -17.79
CA ALA A 279 -1.96 12.71 -16.44
C ALA A 279 -1.81 13.98 -15.60
N PHE A 280 -2.80 14.21 -14.74
CA PHE A 280 -2.88 15.37 -13.87
C PHE A 280 -3.00 14.96 -12.41
N SER A 281 -2.47 15.80 -11.54
CA SER A 281 -2.70 15.76 -10.09
C SER A 281 -3.09 17.16 -9.63
N ASN A 282 -4.22 17.29 -8.94
CA ASN A 282 -4.72 18.57 -8.44
C ASN A 282 -4.78 19.67 -9.54
N GLY A 283 -5.17 19.27 -10.76
CA GLY A 283 -5.28 20.17 -11.91
C GLY A 283 -3.95 20.55 -12.58
N LYS A 284 -2.81 20.09 -12.09
CA LYS A 284 -1.50 20.30 -12.72
C LYS A 284 -1.07 19.05 -13.50
N GLU A 285 -0.53 19.26 -14.71
CA GLU A 285 0.10 18.18 -15.46
C GLU A 285 1.31 17.65 -14.69
N ILE A 286 1.34 16.33 -14.48
CA ILE A 286 2.43 15.64 -13.77
C ILE A 286 3.27 14.75 -14.69
N THR A 287 2.67 14.20 -15.75
CA THR A 287 3.38 13.37 -16.73
C THR A 287 2.58 13.23 -18.02
N ARG A 288 3.26 12.90 -19.12
CA ARG A 288 2.63 12.59 -20.41
C ARG A 288 3.31 11.39 -21.06
N MET A 289 2.54 10.65 -21.85
CA MET A 289 2.99 9.49 -22.60
C MET A 289 2.52 9.58 -24.02
N GLN A 290 3.47 9.40 -24.94
CA GLN A 290 3.17 9.22 -26.34
C GLN A 290 2.60 7.80 -26.54
N VAL A 291 1.36 7.72 -27.04
CA VAL A 291 0.71 6.44 -27.35
C VAL A 291 1.20 5.92 -28.69
N PHE A 292 1.37 6.84 -29.64
CA PHE A 292 1.91 6.58 -30.97
C PHE A 292 2.57 7.84 -31.50
N ASN A 293 3.77 7.74 -32.09
CA ASN A 293 4.45 8.87 -32.74
C ASN A 293 4.63 8.57 -34.22
N ASN A 294 4.18 9.48 -35.08
CA ASN A 294 4.69 9.55 -36.45
C ASN A 294 5.99 10.35 -36.39
N MET A 295 7.13 9.69 -36.16
CA MET A 295 8.38 10.31 -36.59
C MET A 295 8.44 10.11 -38.10
N MET A 296 8.25 11.22 -38.84
CA MET A 296 8.63 11.26 -40.26
C MET A 296 10.07 10.76 -40.36
N SER A 297 10.23 9.56 -40.94
CA SER A 297 11.46 9.15 -41.62
C SER A 297 11.50 9.77 -42.99
#